data_AF-A0A1R3SZ55-F1
#
_entry.id   AF-A0A1R3SZ55-F1
#
_cell.length_a   1.000
_cell.length_b   1.000
_cell.length_c   1.000
_cell.angle_alpha   90.00
_cell.angle_beta   90.00
_cell.angle_gamma   90.00
#
_symmetry.space_group_name_H-M   'P 1'
#
loop_
_entity.id
_entity.type
_entity.pdbx_description
1 polymer ?
#
loop_
_entity_poly.entity_id
_entity_poly.type
_entity_poly.pdbx_seq_one_letter_code
_entity_poly.pdbx_strand_id
1 'polypeptide(L)'
;MIYLFVIVLLFAAEIVYFRIADKYNIIDKPNERSSHTRITLRGGGIIYWVAALLYVLLNPSEAAVWFFTGITIIAGISLWNDIKGLGQNIRLIIPLLAMTCVFYMTDIFGGYPWWAIVIGYILFTGIMNAYNFMDGINGMTGLYTLAVLLPMIYVNIYIQPFTDNDFLLFPLLASLVFLFFNFRKRAKCFAGDVGSVGIAFWIVTL
;
A
#
# COMPACT_ATOMS: atom_id res chain seq x y z
N MET A 1 -14.47 -5.45 -18.45
CA MET A 1 -15.09 -6.50 -17.60
C MET A 1 -14.19 -6.85 -16.41
N ILE A 2 -12.90 -7.09 -16.62
CA ILE A 2 -11.94 -7.40 -15.53
C ILE A 2 -11.86 -6.28 -14.46
N TYR A 3 -11.72 -5.01 -14.83
CA TYR A 3 -11.63 -3.92 -13.85
C TYR A 3 -12.90 -3.72 -13.02
N LEU A 4 -14.09 -3.94 -13.62
CA LEU A 4 -15.35 -3.90 -12.88
C LEU A 4 -15.42 -5.03 -11.86
N PHE A 5 -15.00 -6.23 -12.26
CA PHE A 5 -14.89 -7.37 -11.37
C PHE A 5 -13.92 -7.09 -10.20
N VAL A 6 -12.75 -6.53 -10.48
CA VAL A 6 -11.77 -6.11 -9.46
C VAL A 6 -12.37 -5.08 -8.51
N ILE A 7 -13.02 -4.02 -9.01
CA ILE A 7 -13.69 -3.03 -8.16
C ILE A 7 -14.71 -3.68 -7.23
N VAL A 8 -15.56 -4.59 -7.75
CA VAL A 8 -16.58 -5.29 -6.95
C VAL A 8 -15.94 -6.12 -5.84
N LEU A 9 -14.87 -6.86 -6.16
CA LEU A 9 -14.14 -7.64 -5.17
C LEU A 9 -13.47 -6.75 -4.11
N LEU A 10 -12.90 -5.61 -4.50
CA LEU A 10 -12.28 -4.66 -3.58
C LEU A 10 -13.32 -4.02 -2.65
N PHE A 11 -14.49 -3.65 -3.15
CA PHE A 11 -15.61 -3.19 -2.31
C PHE A 11 -16.05 -4.27 -1.31
N ALA A 12 -16.20 -5.52 -1.79
CA ALA A 12 -16.56 -6.64 -0.93
C ALA A 12 -15.49 -6.88 0.16
N ALA A 13 -14.21 -6.85 -0.21
CA ALA A 13 -13.09 -7.02 0.70
C ALA A 13 -13.06 -5.93 1.78
N GLU A 14 -13.28 -4.67 1.42
CA GLU A 14 -13.29 -3.55 2.37
C GLU A 14 -14.46 -3.66 3.38
N ILE A 15 -15.65 -4.04 2.90
CA ILE A 15 -16.81 -4.25 3.77
C ILE A 15 -16.58 -5.43 4.72
N VAL A 16 -15.98 -6.52 4.24
CA VAL A 16 -15.59 -7.66 5.07
C VAL A 16 -14.55 -7.24 6.10
N TYR A 17 -13.55 -6.46 5.69
CA TYR A 17 -12.53 -5.94 6.60
C TYR A 17 -13.16 -5.10 7.72
N PHE A 18 -14.15 -4.25 7.44
CA PHE A 18 -14.82 -3.48 8.50
C PHE A 18 -15.44 -4.37 9.58
N ARG A 19 -16.01 -5.51 9.21
CA ARG A 19 -16.56 -6.48 10.19
C ARG A 19 -15.45 -7.12 11.03
N ILE A 20 -14.31 -7.41 10.42
CA ILE A 20 -13.14 -7.98 11.10
C ILE A 20 -12.55 -6.95 12.06
N ALA A 21 -12.29 -5.73 11.58
CA ALA A 21 -11.72 -4.64 12.35
C ALA A 21 -12.60 -4.28 13.57
N ASP A 22 -13.92 -4.22 13.39
CA ASP A 22 -14.87 -3.98 14.48
C ASP A 22 -14.84 -5.12 15.51
N LYS A 23 -14.85 -6.39 15.05
CA LYS A 23 -14.78 -7.57 15.93
C LYS A 23 -13.50 -7.61 16.77
N TYR A 24 -12.36 -7.24 16.20
CA TYR A 24 -11.06 -7.25 16.87
C TYR A 24 -10.69 -5.90 17.52
N ASN A 25 -11.61 -4.93 17.53
CA ASN A 25 -11.37 -3.57 18.04
C ASN A 25 -10.12 -2.91 17.44
N ILE A 26 -9.90 -3.08 16.13
CA ILE A 26 -8.84 -2.39 15.37
C ILE A 26 -9.33 -0.98 15.06
N ILE A 27 -9.25 -0.12 16.06
CA ILE A 27 -9.77 1.25 16.03
C ILE A 27 -8.67 2.28 16.27
N ASP A 28 -8.76 3.40 15.58
CA ASP A 28 -7.99 4.59 15.89
C ASP A 28 -8.78 5.49 16.85
N LYS A 29 -8.17 5.80 18.00
CA LYS A 29 -8.77 6.66 19.03
C LYS A 29 -8.17 8.05 18.88
N PRO A 30 -9.00 9.12 18.85
CA PRO A 30 -8.50 10.48 18.73
C PRO A 30 -7.57 10.82 19.90
N ASN A 31 -6.36 11.27 19.57
CA ASN A 31 -5.36 11.77 20.51
C ASN A 31 -5.11 13.27 20.25
N GLU A 32 -4.28 13.94 21.05
CA GLU A 32 -4.01 15.39 20.90
C GLU A 32 -3.38 15.78 19.55
N ARG A 33 -2.85 14.80 18.81
CA ARG A 33 -2.32 14.97 17.44
C ARG A 33 -3.33 14.63 16.35
N SER A 34 -4.49 14.08 16.69
CA SER A 34 -5.49 13.61 15.74
C SER A 34 -6.37 14.75 15.27
N SER A 35 -6.53 14.86 13.95
CA SER A 35 -7.44 15.81 13.29
C SER A 35 -8.90 15.33 13.28
N HIS A 36 -9.17 14.12 13.77
CA HIS A 36 -10.50 13.55 13.92
C HIS A 36 -10.94 13.55 15.40
N THR A 37 -12.25 13.59 15.64
CA THR A 37 -12.84 13.64 17.00
C THR A 37 -13.58 12.37 17.39
N ARG A 38 -13.60 11.35 16.53
CA ARG A 38 -14.37 10.11 16.73
C ARG A 38 -13.52 8.88 16.46
N ILE A 39 -13.84 7.81 17.19
CA ILE A 39 -13.29 6.48 16.96
C ILE A 39 -13.59 6.07 15.52
N THR A 40 -12.54 5.74 14.76
CA THR A 40 -12.63 5.36 13.34
C THR A 40 -11.91 4.03 13.15
N LEU A 41 -12.34 3.18 12.21
CA LEU A 41 -11.66 1.91 11.97
C LEU A 41 -10.25 2.17 11.40
N ARG A 42 -9.26 1.48 11.92
CA ARG A 42 -7.87 1.56 11.43
C ARG A 42 -7.57 0.37 10.51
N GLY A 43 -6.68 0.56 9.54
CA GLY A 43 -6.16 -0.52 8.69
C GLY A 43 -7.00 -0.84 7.45
N GLY A 44 -7.92 0.05 7.04
CA GLY A 44 -8.70 -0.11 5.80
C GLY A 44 -7.83 -0.14 4.53
N GLY A 45 -6.56 0.23 4.63
CA GLY A 45 -5.64 0.09 3.51
C GLY A 45 -5.18 -1.34 3.22
N ILE A 46 -5.68 -2.35 3.95
CA ILE A 46 -5.53 -3.76 3.57
C ILE A 46 -6.03 -4.04 2.14
N ILE A 47 -6.93 -3.19 1.64
CA ILE A 47 -7.40 -3.20 0.25
C ILE A 47 -6.27 -3.16 -0.78
N TYR A 48 -5.15 -2.49 -0.48
CA TYR A 48 -3.98 -2.49 -1.37
C TYR A 48 -3.31 -3.86 -1.43
N TRP A 49 -3.22 -4.57 -0.31
CA TRP A 49 -2.74 -5.96 -0.32
C TRP A 49 -3.70 -6.88 -1.08
N VAL A 50 -5.02 -6.70 -0.93
CA VAL A 50 -6.02 -7.46 -1.69
C VAL A 50 -5.91 -7.17 -3.19
N ALA A 51 -5.67 -5.92 -3.59
CA ALA A 51 -5.44 -5.57 -4.98
C ALA A 51 -4.16 -6.24 -5.52
N ALA A 52 -3.08 -6.29 -4.75
CA ALA A 52 -1.86 -7.02 -5.13
C ALA A 52 -2.11 -8.53 -5.26
N LEU A 53 -2.93 -9.12 -4.39
CA LEU A 53 -3.35 -10.51 -4.50
C LEU A 53 -4.13 -10.76 -5.80
N LEU A 54 -5.08 -9.88 -6.14
CA LEU A 54 -5.80 -9.99 -7.41
C LEU A 54 -4.86 -9.82 -8.61
N TYR A 55 -3.88 -8.93 -8.53
CA TYR A 55 -2.88 -8.74 -9.57
C TYR A 55 -2.08 -10.02 -9.83
N VAL A 56 -1.49 -10.63 -8.80
CA VAL A 56 -0.68 -11.86 -8.99
C VAL A 56 -1.52 -13.05 -9.46
N LEU A 57 -2.79 -13.13 -9.07
CA LEU A 57 -3.70 -14.19 -9.52
C LEU A 57 -4.13 -14.03 -10.99
N LEU A 58 -4.30 -12.79 -11.46
CA LEU A 58 -4.75 -12.50 -12.82
C LEU A 58 -3.59 -12.36 -13.80
N ASN A 59 -2.40 -11.99 -13.32
CA ASN A 59 -1.17 -11.81 -14.09
C ASN A 59 -0.01 -12.63 -13.49
N PRO A 60 -0.13 -13.98 -13.44
CA PRO A 60 0.87 -14.82 -12.79
C PRO A 60 2.21 -14.75 -13.52
N SER A 61 3.25 -14.33 -12.80
CA SER A 61 4.63 -14.30 -13.27
C SER A 61 5.58 -14.41 -12.07
N GLU A 62 6.83 -14.78 -12.30
CA GLU A 62 7.85 -14.80 -11.24
C GLU A 62 7.99 -13.42 -10.58
N ALA A 63 7.98 -12.36 -11.40
CA ALA A 63 8.03 -10.98 -10.91
C ALA A 63 6.82 -10.64 -10.02
N ALA A 64 5.60 -10.99 -10.46
CA ALA A 64 4.39 -10.77 -9.66
C ALA A 64 4.42 -11.52 -8.32
N VAL A 65 5.02 -12.72 -8.27
CA VAL A 65 5.19 -13.49 -7.03
C VAL A 65 6.19 -12.83 -6.08
N TRP A 66 7.33 -12.33 -6.57
CA TRP A 66 8.29 -11.60 -5.74
C TRP A 66 7.72 -10.28 -5.21
N PHE A 67 7.02 -9.53 -6.05
CA PHE A 67 6.28 -8.35 -5.62
C PHE A 67 5.25 -8.69 -4.54
N PHE A 68 4.41 -9.71 -4.79
CA PHE A 68 3.38 -10.12 -3.85
C PHE A 68 3.96 -10.61 -2.52
N THR A 69 5.12 -11.26 -2.56
CA THR A 69 5.86 -11.67 -1.35
C THR A 69 6.31 -10.45 -0.55
N GLY A 70 6.92 -9.45 -1.21
CA GLY A 70 7.37 -8.22 -0.57
C GLY A 70 6.21 -7.43 0.07
N ILE A 71 5.12 -7.21 -0.68
CA ILE A 71 3.96 -6.49 -0.13
C ILE A 71 3.25 -7.29 0.97
N THR A 72 3.27 -8.63 0.93
CA THR A 72 2.71 -9.47 2.00
C THR A 72 3.53 -9.34 3.28
N ILE A 73 4.86 -9.33 3.19
CA ILE A 73 5.75 -9.10 4.34
C ILE A 73 5.44 -7.76 4.98
N ILE A 74 5.39 -6.69 4.18
CA ILE A 74 5.22 -5.35 4.71
C ILE A 74 3.80 -5.10 5.23
N ALA A 75 2.76 -5.53 4.50
CA ALA A 75 1.38 -5.40 4.92
C ALA A 75 1.10 -6.24 6.18
N GLY A 76 1.61 -7.47 6.25
CA GLY A 76 1.39 -8.34 7.41
C GLY A 76 1.94 -7.75 8.71
N ILE A 77 3.14 -7.16 8.64
CA ILE A 77 3.80 -6.59 9.82
C ILE A 77 3.23 -5.22 10.18
N SER A 78 2.90 -4.41 9.18
CA SER A 78 2.21 -3.15 9.42
C SER A 78 0.81 -3.36 10.00
N LEU A 79 0.08 -4.39 9.58
CA LEU A 79 -1.20 -4.77 10.18
C LEU A 79 -0.99 -5.26 11.63
N TRP A 80 0.05 -6.05 11.89
CA TRP A 80 0.38 -6.45 13.26
C TRP A 80 0.71 -5.24 14.14
N ASN A 81 1.41 -4.24 13.60
CA ASN A 81 1.64 -2.97 14.29
C ASN A 81 0.33 -2.22 14.58
N ASP A 82 -0.58 -2.15 13.61
CA ASP A 82 -1.90 -1.53 13.78
C ASP A 82 -2.72 -2.21 14.90
N ILE A 83 -2.53 -3.52 15.13
CA ILE A 83 -3.27 -4.29 16.16
C ILE A 83 -2.61 -4.22 17.54
N LYS A 84 -1.31 -4.50 17.65
CA LYS A 84 -0.64 -4.72 18.96
C LYS A 84 0.40 -3.67 19.33
N GLY A 85 0.78 -2.81 18.38
CA GLY A 85 1.97 -1.97 18.51
C GLY A 85 3.25 -2.81 18.46
N LEU A 86 4.19 -2.43 17.60
CA LEU A 86 5.51 -3.05 17.48
C LEU A 86 6.60 -2.10 17.95
N GLY A 87 7.64 -2.70 18.54
CA GLY A 87 8.86 -2.00 18.90
C GLY A 87 9.60 -1.46 17.67
N GLN A 88 10.36 -0.38 17.88
CA GLN A 88 11.01 0.39 16.82
C GLN A 88 11.98 -0.42 15.95
N ASN A 89 12.60 -1.46 16.50
CA ASN A 89 13.57 -2.31 15.77
C ASN A 89 12.93 -3.13 14.63
N ILE A 90 11.68 -3.58 14.82
CA ILE A 90 10.97 -4.36 13.79
C ILE A 90 10.57 -3.45 12.61
N ARG A 91 10.38 -2.15 12.86
CA ARG A 91 10.04 -1.17 11.82
C ARG A 91 11.17 -0.89 10.84
N LEU A 92 12.43 -1.22 11.18
CA LEU A 92 13.57 -0.99 10.31
C LEU A 92 13.94 -2.24 9.48
N ILE A 93 13.90 -3.43 10.08
CA ILE A 93 14.35 -4.66 9.40
C ILE A 93 13.37 -5.10 8.30
N ILE A 94 12.08 -4.88 8.54
CA ILE A 94 11.02 -5.46 7.71
C ILE A 94 10.88 -4.77 6.34
N PRO A 95 10.92 -3.42 6.25
CA PRO A 95 11.01 -2.76 4.97
C PRO A 95 12.23 -3.21 4.15
N LEU A 96 13.36 -3.53 4.79
CA LEU A 96 14.54 -4.03 4.09
C LEU A 96 14.30 -5.42 3.47
N LEU A 97 13.65 -6.33 4.20
CA LEU A 97 13.30 -7.65 3.67
C LEU A 97 12.30 -7.55 2.50
N ALA A 98 11.28 -6.69 2.63
CA ALA A 98 10.34 -6.43 1.56
C ALA A 98 11.03 -5.84 0.32
N MET A 99 11.92 -4.86 0.49
CA MET A 99 12.69 -4.28 -0.61
C MET A 99 13.70 -5.25 -1.22
N THR A 100 14.21 -6.21 -0.46
CA THR A 100 15.07 -7.28 -1.01
C THR A 100 14.31 -8.07 -2.08
N CYS A 101 13.01 -8.34 -1.87
CA CYS A 101 12.18 -9.03 -2.86
C CYS A 101 12.07 -8.23 -4.16
N VAL A 102 11.89 -6.89 -4.06
CA VAL A 102 11.83 -6.00 -5.22
C VAL A 102 13.18 -5.92 -5.93
N PHE A 103 14.28 -5.81 -5.18
CA PHE A 103 15.62 -5.72 -5.76
C PHE A 103 16.04 -7.00 -6.49
N TYR A 104 15.57 -8.15 -5.99
CA TYR A 104 15.72 -9.42 -6.70
C TYR A 104 14.86 -9.45 -7.96
N MET A 105 13.58 -9.05 -7.86
CA MET A 105 12.66 -8.98 -8.98
C MET A 105 13.16 -8.11 -10.14
N THR A 106 13.84 -7.00 -9.84
CA THR A 106 14.28 -6.00 -10.83
C THR A 106 15.75 -6.13 -11.22
N ASP A 107 16.40 -7.26 -10.88
CA ASP A 107 17.81 -7.52 -11.17
C ASP A 107 18.77 -6.43 -10.66
N ILE A 108 18.39 -5.71 -9.59
CA ILE A 108 19.26 -4.68 -8.98
C ILE A 108 20.53 -5.32 -8.41
N PHE A 109 20.41 -6.54 -7.86
CA PHE A 109 21.56 -7.31 -7.40
C PHE A 109 22.40 -7.77 -8.59
N GLY A 110 23.60 -7.22 -8.70
CA GLY A 110 24.52 -7.49 -9.82
C GLY A 110 24.39 -6.50 -10.98
N GLY A 111 23.25 -5.79 -11.11
CA GLY A 111 23.09 -4.68 -12.05
C GLY A 111 23.69 -3.35 -11.57
N TYR A 112 23.78 -3.15 -10.26
CA TYR A 112 24.28 -1.90 -9.65
C TYR A 112 25.42 -2.15 -8.65
N PRO A 113 26.31 -1.17 -8.43
CA PRO A 113 27.35 -1.28 -7.41
C PRO A 113 26.74 -1.30 -6.00
N TRP A 114 27.40 -2.00 -5.07
CA TRP A 114 26.89 -2.24 -3.71
C TRP A 114 26.46 -0.95 -2.97
N TRP A 115 27.18 0.16 -3.18
CA TRP A 115 26.87 1.44 -2.53
C TRP A 115 25.55 2.04 -3.04
N ALA A 116 25.20 1.84 -4.32
CA ALA A 116 23.93 2.30 -4.89
C ALA A 116 22.77 1.47 -4.33
N ILE A 117 22.97 0.17 -4.11
CA ILE A 117 21.97 -0.71 -3.48
C ILE A 117 21.69 -0.26 -2.03
N VAL A 118 22.73 0.09 -1.27
CA VAL A 118 22.59 0.65 0.09
C VAL A 118 21.81 1.97 0.08
N ILE A 119 22.12 2.88 -0.85
CA ILE A 119 21.36 4.13 -1.02
C ILE A 119 19.90 3.83 -1.36
N GLY A 120 19.64 2.87 -2.24
CA GLY A 120 18.29 2.42 -2.60
C GLY A 120 17.49 1.99 -1.38
N TYR A 121 18.05 1.13 -0.52
CA TYR A 121 17.40 0.72 0.72
C TYR A 121 17.01 1.90 1.62
N ILE A 122 17.93 2.85 1.81
CA ILE A 122 17.70 4.04 2.65
C ILE A 122 16.61 4.91 2.03
N LEU A 123 16.70 5.17 0.72
CA LEU A 123 15.77 6.04 0.00
C LEU A 123 14.35 5.46 0.01
N PHE A 124 14.18 4.20 -0.39
CA PHE A 124 12.85 3.58 -0.48
C PHE A 124 12.22 3.41 0.90
N THR A 125 13.01 3.07 1.92
CA THR A 125 12.53 3.05 3.31
C THR A 125 12.12 4.44 3.78
N GLY A 126 12.88 5.48 3.41
CA GLY A 126 12.54 6.87 3.67
C GLY A 126 11.22 7.29 3.03
N ILE A 127 10.99 6.93 1.76
CA ILE A 127 9.75 7.22 1.04
C ILE A 127 8.56 6.52 1.71
N MET A 128 8.71 5.23 2.07
CA MET A 128 7.66 4.49 2.78
C MET A 128 7.28 5.14 4.12
N ASN A 129 8.27 5.60 4.89
CA ASN A 129 8.03 6.33 6.13
C ASN A 129 7.36 7.69 5.89
N ALA A 130 7.74 8.41 4.84
CA ALA A 130 7.11 9.68 4.47
C ALA A 130 5.63 9.49 4.11
N TYR A 131 5.30 8.45 3.32
CA TYR A 131 3.92 8.09 2.99
C TYR A 131 3.10 7.73 4.23
N ASN A 132 3.67 6.97 5.16
CA ASN A 132 3.03 6.66 6.44
C ASN A 132 2.76 7.92 7.27
N PHE A 133 3.72 8.85 7.31
CA PHE A 133 3.57 10.12 8.02
C PHE A 133 2.47 11.01 7.42
N MET A 134 2.23 10.92 6.11
CA MET A 134 1.21 11.70 5.40
C MET A 134 -0.23 11.18 5.59
N ASP A 135 -0.43 9.96 6.14
CA ASP A 135 -1.75 9.37 6.40
C ASP A 135 -2.46 9.97 7.64
N GLY A 136 -2.46 11.30 7.76
CA GLY A 136 -2.99 12.02 8.93
C GLY A 136 -4.29 12.81 8.70
N ILE A 137 -4.79 12.86 7.46
CA ILE A 137 -5.98 13.63 7.07
C ILE A 137 -6.83 12.78 6.12
N ASN A 138 -8.16 12.84 6.29
CA ASN A 138 -9.12 12.15 5.43
C ASN A 138 -8.84 12.43 3.95
N GLY A 139 -8.63 11.37 3.18
CA GLY A 139 -8.39 11.40 1.75
C GLY A 139 -6.93 11.55 1.32
N MET A 140 -6.01 11.97 2.20
CA MET A 140 -4.61 12.24 1.79
C MET A 140 -3.97 11.00 1.14
N THR A 141 -4.05 9.85 1.80
CA THR A 141 -3.42 8.61 1.32
C THR A 141 -3.90 8.17 -0.05
N GLY A 142 -5.21 8.20 -0.29
CA GLY A 142 -5.73 7.89 -1.60
C GLY A 142 -5.41 8.98 -2.63
N LEU A 143 -5.54 10.25 -2.28
CA LEU A 143 -5.38 11.36 -3.23
C LEU A 143 -3.95 11.52 -3.72
N TYR A 144 -2.93 11.43 -2.85
CA TYR A 144 -1.54 11.47 -3.33
C TYR A 144 -1.24 10.24 -4.20
N THR A 145 -1.84 9.08 -3.90
CA THR A 145 -1.64 7.87 -4.69
C THR A 145 -2.20 8.07 -6.10
N LEU A 146 -3.39 8.66 -6.23
CA LEU A 146 -3.94 9.05 -7.53
C LEU A 146 -3.04 10.08 -8.24
N ALA A 147 -2.51 11.07 -7.50
CA ALA A 147 -1.65 12.11 -8.06
C ALA A 147 -0.31 11.57 -8.61
N VAL A 148 0.18 10.44 -8.10
CA VAL A 148 1.37 9.74 -8.62
C VAL A 148 1.01 8.78 -9.75
N LEU A 149 -0.03 7.97 -9.57
CA LEU A 149 -0.40 6.92 -10.52
C LEU A 149 -0.97 7.47 -11.83
N LEU A 150 -1.76 8.55 -11.80
CA LEU A 150 -2.36 9.10 -13.03
C LEU A 150 -1.29 9.59 -14.04
N PRO A 151 -0.28 10.38 -13.63
CA PRO A 151 0.87 10.67 -14.50
C PRO A 151 1.63 9.43 -14.96
N MET A 152 1.89 8.46 -14.07
CA MET A 152 2.60 7.23 -14.43
C MET A 152 1.84 6.42 -15.49
N ILE A 153 0.52 6.30 -15.36
CA ILE A 153 -0.36 5.68 -16.37
C ILE A 153 -0.25 6.41 -17.71
N TYR A 154 -0.29 7.75 -17.68
CA TYR A 154 -0.14 8.54 -18.90
C TYR A 154 1.21 8.28 -19.58
N VAL A 155 2.31 8.28 -18.82
CA VAL A 155 3.65 7.98 -19.33
C VAL A 155 3.70 6.56 -19.91
N ASN A 156 3.17 5.57 -19.20
CA ASN A 156 3.20 4.15 -19.60
C ASN A 156 2.43 3.90 -20.91
N ILE A 157 1.29 4.56 -21.10
CA ILE A 157 0.42 4.34 -22.27
C ILE A 157 0.87 5.16 -23.48
N TYR A 158 1.28 6.41 -23.28
CA TYR A 158 1.44 7.37 -24.38
C TYR A 158 2.87 7.78 -24.68
N ILE A 159 3.81 7.60 -23.75
CA ILE A 159 5.20 8.04 -23.92
C ILE A 159 6.14 6.84 -24.07
N GLN A 160 6.24 6.02 -23.03
CA GLN A 160 7.12 4.85 -23.01
C GLN A 160 6.54 3.79 -22.07
N PRO A 161 6.17 2.60 -22.58
CA PRO A 161 5.76 1.51 -21.72
C PRO A 161 6.97 1.05 -20.89
N PHE A 162 6.81 1.05 -19.57
CA PHE A 162 7.83 0.62 -18.61
C PHE A 162 7.33 -0.48 -17.67
N THR A 163 6.01 -0.67 -17.57
CA THR A 163 5.41 -1.72 -16.74
C THR A 163 4.07 -2.20 -17.31
N ASP A 164 3.56 -3.28 -16.74
CA ASP A 164 2.24 -3.79 -17.07
C ASP A 164 1.13 -2.82 -16.64
N ASN A 165 0.11 -2.64 -17.48
CA ASN A 165 -0.96 -1.69 -17.21
C ASN A 165 -1.77 -2.07 -15.96
N ASP A 166 -1.97 -3.36 -15.67
CA ASP A 166 -2.69 -3.80 -14.49
C ASP A 166 -1.91 -3.48 -13.21
N PHE A 167 -0.58 -3.48 -13.28
CA PHE A 167 0.29 -3.10 -12.17
C PHE A 167 0.14 -1.64 -11.75
N LEU A 168 -0.33 -0.77 -12.66
CA LEU A 168 -0.69 0.62 -12.39
C LEU A 168 -2.18 0.81 -12.05
N LEU A 169 -3.06 0.08 -12.75
CA LEU A 169 -4.50 0.26 -12.61
C LEU A 169 -5.07 -0.37 -11.33
N PHE A 170 -4.54 -1.49 -10.86
CA PHE A 170 -5.05 -2.16 -9.67
C PHE A 170 -4.88 -1.32 -8.39
N PRO A 171 -3.72 -0.70 -8.10
CA PRO A 171 -3.60 0.20 -6.96
C PRO A 171 -4.44 1.47 -7.15
N LEU A 172 -4.61 1.96 -8.39
CA LEU A 172 -5.52 3.08 -8.69
C LEU A 172 -6.97 2.75 -8.31
N LEU A 173 -7.47 1.58 -8.73
CA LEU A 173 -8.82 1.11 -8.40
C LEU A 173 -8.99 0.91 -6.89
N ALA A 174 -7.99 0.35 -6.22
CA ALA A 174 -7.97 0.23 -4.76
C ALA A 174 -8.04 1.60 -4.07
N SER A 175 -7.29 2.60 -4.56
CA SER A 175 -7.38 3.97 -4.05
C SER A 175 -8.75 4.60 -4.27
N LEU A 176 -9.40 4.37 -5.41
CA LEU A 176 -10.76 4.88 -5.66
C LEU A 176 -11.78 4.26 -4.69
N VAL A 177 -11.72 2.95 -4.45
CA VAL A 177 -12.58 2.26 -3.48
C VAL A 177 -12.27 2.73 -2.06
N PHE A 178 -10.99 2.84 -1.68
CA PHE A 178 -10.57 3.35 -0.38
C PHE A 178 -11.06 4.77 -0.15
N LEU A 179 -10.88 5.68 -1.12
CA LEU A 179 -11.35 7.06 -1.06
C LEU A 179 -12.86 7.15 -0.90
N PHE A 180 -13.63 6.23 -1.49
CA PHE A 180 -15.08 6.19 -1.27
C PHE A 180 -15.44 6.05 0.22
N PHE A 181 -14.64 5.36 1.04
CA PHE A 181 -14.87 5.19 2.48
C PHE A 181 -14.12 6.22 3.34
N ASN A 182 -12.92 6.63 2.90
CA ASN A 182 -12.01 7.49 3.64
C ASN A 182 -12.22 8.99 3.35
N PHE A 183 -12.43 9.40 2.10
CA PHE A 183 -12.58 10.80 1.69
C PHE A 183 -13.99 11.32 1.97
N ARG A 184 -14.27 11.51 3.27
CA ARG A 184 -15.55 11.96 3.79
C ARG A 184 -15.32 12.99 4.89
N LYS A 185 -16.34 13.81 5.18
CA LYS A 185 -16.36 14.64 6.40
C LYS A 185 -16.21 13.77 7.66
N ARG A 186 -16.71 12.53 7.61
CA ARG A 186 -16.53 11.50 8.63
C ARG A 186 -16.01 10.24 7.94
N ALA A 187 -14.70 10.02 8.01
CA ALA A 187 -14.07 8.82 7.46
C ALA A 187 -14.65 7.57 8.13
N LYS A 188 -14.90 6.53 7.34
CA LYS A 188 -15.32 5.22 7.86
C LYS A 188 -14.12 4.37 8.27
N CYS A 189 -13.01 4.53 7.57
CA CYS A 189 -11.74 3.89 7.85
C CYS A 189 -10.58 4.84 7.57
N PHE A 190 -9.47 4.62 8.26
CA PHE A 190 -8.15 5.15 7.91
C PHE A 190 -7.32 4.04 7.27
N ALA A 191 -6.34 4.42 6.44
CA ALA A 191 -5.50 3.44 5.76
C ALA A 191 -4.71 2.62 6.78
N GLY A 192 -4.24 3.27 7.85
CA GLY A 192 -3.38 2.64 8.85
C GLY A 192 -1.99 2.38 8.28
N ASP A 193 -1.15 1.72 9.07
CA ASP A 193 0.21 1.42 8.61
C ASP A 193 0.17 0.36 7.51
N VAL A 194 -0.75 -0.61 7.61
CA VAL A 194 -0.95 -1.63 6.57
C VAL A 194 -1.22 -1.01 5.20
N GLY A 195 -1.98 0.08 5.18
CA GLY A 195 -2.34 0.80 3.99
C GLY A 195 -1.25 1.69 3.44
N SER A 196 -0.84 2.64 4.25
CA SER A 196 0.08 3.71 3.86
C SER A 196 1.47 3.17 3.50
N VAL A 197 2.00 2.24 4.28
CA VAL A 197 3.28 1.58 3.96
C VAL A 197 3.11 0.62 2.78
N GLY A 198 1.99 -0.10 2.71
CA GLY A 198 1.71 -1.03 1.62
C GLY A 198 1.60 -0.35 0.25
N ILE A 199 0.90 0.78 0.15
CA ILE A 199 0.81 1.53 -1.11
C ILE A 199 2.12 2.24 -1.46
N ALA A 200 2.86 2.71 -0.46
CA ALA A 200 4.17 3.30 -0.69
C ALA A 200 5.16 2.25 -1.25
N PHE A 201 5.14 1.03 -0.72
CA PHE A 201 5.91 -0.09 -1.24
C PHE A 201 5.58 -0.37 -2.71
N TRP A 202 4.29 -0.35 -3.07
CA TRP A 202 3.89 -0.50 -4.47
C TRP A 202 4.43 0.63 -5.34
N ILE A 203 4.30 1.88 -4.89
CA ILE A 203 4.77 3.05 -5.65
C ILE A 203 6.29 3.06 -5.83
N VAL A 204 7.07 2.68 -4.82
CA VAL A 204 8.55 2.62 -4.98
C VAL A 204 9.02 1.43 -5.82
N THR A 205 8.13 0.47 -6.10
CA THR A 205 8.40 -0.65 -7.01
C THR A 205 8.24 -0.25 -8.48
N LEU A 206 7.44 0.78 -8.77
CA LEU A 206 7.24 1.35 -10.10
C LEU A 206 8.42 2.23 -10.52
#